data_AF-A0A918IFM1-F1
#
_entry.id   AF-A0A918IFM1-F1
#
_cell.length_a   1.000
_cell.length_b   1.000
_cell.length_c   1.000
_cell.angle_alpha   90.00
_cell.angle_beta   90.00
_cell.angle_gamma   90.00
#
_symmetry.space_group_name_H-M   'P 1'
#
loop_
_entity.id
_entity.type
_entity.pdbx_description
1 polymer ?
#
loop_
_entity_poly.entity_id
_entity_poly.type
_entity_poly.pdbx_seq_one_letter_code
_entity_poly.pdbx_strand_id
1 'polypeptide(L)' 'MTSGRSDCSAAALPGPADVIPPTATLTCLAHAIDLEVPTIRTNSRMRLALSTFVGSGGHNVAWGLTSP' A
#
# COMPACT_ATOMS: atom_id res chain seq x y z
N MET A 1 8.01 -18.75 4.97
CA MET A 1 6.87 -18.35 4.13
C MET A 1 5.77 -17.77 5.01
N THR A 2 5.82 -16.48 5.33
CA THR A 2 4.78 -15.79 6.13
C THR A 2 4.59 -14.31 5.77
N SER A 3 5.39 -13.72 4.87
CA SER A 3 5.36 -12.28 4.57
C SER A 3 4.04 -11.80 3.95
N GLY A 4 3.49 -12.54 2.97
CA GLY A 4 2.34 -12.05 2.20
C GLY A 4 1.03 -11.89 2.99
N ARG A 5 0.91 -12.49 4.18
CA ARG A 5 -0.31 -12.35 5.00
C ARG A 5 -0.39 -10.99 5.70
N SER A 6 0.75 -10.38 6.01
CA SER A 6 0.80 -9.05 6.63
C SER A 6 0.43 -7.96 5.62
N ASP A 7 0.89 -8.08 4.38
CA ASP A 7 0.65 -7.10 3.32
C ASP A 7 -0.82 -7.04 2.92
N CYS A 8 -1.51 -8.20 2.89
CA CYS A 8 -2.96 -8.23 2.66
C CYS A 8 -3.76 -7.60 3.81
N SER A 9 -3.29 -7.68 5.06
CA SER A 9 -3.94 -7.01 6.19
C SER A 9 -3.66 -5.50 6.23
N ALA A 10 -2.55 -5.04 5.66
CA ALA A 10 -2.24 -3.62 5.50
C ALA A 10 -2.91 -3.00 4.27
N ALA A 11 -3.12 -3.79 3.22
CA ALA A 11 -3.92 -3.43 2.05
C ALA A 11 -5.42 -3.66 2.25
N ALA A 12 -5.84 -4.36 3.32
CA ALA A 12 -7.22 -4.35 3.77
C ALA A 12 -7.60 -2.88 3.93
N LEU A 13 -8.58 -2.46 3.13
CA LEU A 13 -8.97 -1.07 2.93
C LEU A 13 -8.77 -0.26 4.21
N PRO A 14 -8.17 0.95 4.15
CA PRO A 14 -8.36 1.88 5.25
C PRO A 14 -9.85 1.85 5.55
N GLY A 15 -10.22 1.59 6.81
CA GLY A 15 -11.61 1.44 7.21
C GLY A 15 -12.43 2.69 6.83
N PRO A 16 -13.65 2.86 7.35
CA PRO A 16 -14.54 3.99 6.99
C PRO A 16 -13.99 5.41 7.22
N ALA A 17 -12.72 5.56 7.60
CA ALA A 17 -12.06 6.81 7.91
C ALA A 17 -11.53 7.58 6.68
N ASP A 18 -11.47 7.03 5.46
CA ASP A 18 -10.86 7.73 4.30
C ASP A 18 -9.45 8.28 4.62
N VAL A 19 -8.71 7.58 5.49
CA VAL A 19 -7.38 7.99 5.95
C VAL A 19 -6.31 7.11 5.33
N ILE A 20 -5.35 7.75 4.65
CA ILE A 20 -4.10 7.15 4.22
C ILE A 20 -3.04 7.40 5.32
N PRO A 21 -2.49 6.35 5.95
CA PRO A 21 -1.45 6.53 6.96
C PRO A 21 -0.14 7.00 6.33
N PRO A 22 0.73 7.69 7.10
CA PRO A 22 2.06 8.02 6.64
C PRO A 22 2.91 6.76 6.44
N THR A 23 3.84 6.81 5.51
CA THR A 23 4.84 5.77 5.28
C THR A 23 5.84 5.83 6.43
N ALA A 24 5.73 4.89 7.36
CA ALA A 24 6.56 4.85 8.55
C ALA A 24 8.06 4.78 8.17
N THR A 25 8.91 5.50 8.91
CA THR A 25 10.38 5.52 8.77
C THR A 25 10.96 6.10 7.48
N LEU A 26 10.13 6.63 6.57
CA LEU A 26 10.62 7.29 5.37
C LEU A 26 11.16 8.70 5.70
N THR A 27 12.48 8.88 5.62
CA THR A 27 13.15 10.17 5.87
C THR A 27 13.56 10.90 4.59
N CYS A 28 13.78 10.17 3.50
CA CYS A 28 14.12 10.70 2.19
C CYS A 28 13.63 9.73 1.09
N LEU A 29 13.05 10.28 0.02
CA LEU A 29 12.62 9.49 -1.13
C LEU A 29 13.76 9.40 -2.15
N ALA A 30 14.04 8.20 -2.67
CA ALA A 30 15.01 8.06 -3.74
C ALA A 30 14.51 8.74 -5.02
N HIS A 31 15.39 9.45 -5.74
CA HIS A 31 15.06 10.12 -7.01
C HIS A 31 14.46 9.20 -8.09
N ALA A 32 14.67 7.89 -7.97
CA ALA A 32 14.13 6.89 -8.89
C ALA A 32 12.66 6.52 -8.61
N ILE A 33 12.05 7.02 -7.52
CA ILE A 33 10.66 6.73 -7.18
C ILE A 33 9.76 7.79 -7.81
N ASP A 34 9.01 7.38 -8.84
CA ASP A 34 8.02 8.22 -9.53
C ASP A 34 6.61 7.95 -8.99
N LEU A 35 6.43 8.11 -7.67
CA LEU A 35 5.17 7.91 -6.96
C LEU A 35 5.02 8.96 -5.86
N GLU A 36 3.80 9.43 -5.64
CA GLU A 36 3.47 10.20 -4.44
C GLU A 36 3.46 9.25 -3.23
N VAL A 37 4.35 9.50 -2.27
CA VAL A 37 4.48 8.69 -1.06
C VAL A 37 4.12 9.55 0.16
N PRO A 38 2.98 9.29 0.82
CA PRO A 38 2.56 10.09 1.98
C PRO A 38 3.58 9.96 3.12
N THR A 39 4.16 11.08 3.55
CA THR A 39 5.03 11.16 4.75
C THR A 39 4.28 11.68 5.98
N ILE A 40 3.09 12.24 5.77
CA ILE A 40 2.12 12.64 6.79
C ILE A 40 0.80 11.92 6.56
N ARG A 41 -0.08 11.91 7.56
CA ARG A 41 -1.43 11.36 7.44
C ARG A 41 -2.24 12.21 6.44
N THR A 42 -2.86 11.57 5.45
CA THR A 42 -3.65 12.22 4.40
C THR A 42 -5.09 11.71 4.41
N ASN A 43 -6.06 12.58 4.11
CA ASN A 43 -7.45 12.16 3.90
C ASN A 43 -7.72 12.04 2.39
N SER A 44 -8.25 10.90 1.95
CA SER A 44 -8.63 10.67 0.56
C SER A 44 -9.74 9.64 0.46
N ARG A 45 -10.73 9.91 -0.39
CA ARG A 45 -11.78 8.94 -0.72
C ARG A 45 -11.23 7.88 -1.68
N MET A 46 -10.83 6.75 -1.12
CA MET A 46 -10.27 5.63 -1.88
C MET A 46 -11.39 4.80 -2.52
N ARG A 47 -11.40 4.69 -3.85
CA ARG A 47 -12.35 3.81 -4.59
C ARG A 47 -11.71 2.49 -5.01
N LEU A 48 -10.38 2.46 -5.09
CA LEU A 48 -9.57 1.31 -5.47
C LEU A 48 -8.30 1.30 -4.62
N ALA A 49 -7.98 0.15 -4.04
CA ALA A 49 -6.68 -0.14 -3.45
C ALA A 49 -6.03 -1.30 -4.20
N LEU A 50 -4.75 -1.18 -4.52
CA LEU A 50 -3.96 -2.21 -5.18
C LEU A 50 -2.81 -2.63 -4.26
N SER A 51 -2.59 -3.93 -4.15
CA SER A 51 -1.46 -4.52 -3.43
C SER A 51 -0.67 -5.40 -4.39
N THR A 52 0.63 -5.16 -4.48
CA THR A 52 1.54 -5.94 -5.31
C THR A 52 2.63 -6.56 -4.43
N PHE A 53 2.91 -7.84 -4.65
CA PHE A 53 3.97 -8.57 -3.96
C PHE A 53 4.91 -9.21 -5.00
N VAL A 54 6.21 -8.97 -4.83
CA VAL A 54 7.27 -9.57 -5.65
C VAL A 54 8.00 -10.61 -4.80
N GLY A 55 7.79 -11.88 -5.12
CA GLY A 55 8.40 -13.03 -4.47
C GLY A 55 9.61 -13.57 -5.22
N SER A 56 10.33 -14.48 -4.57
CA SER A 56 11.49 -15.16 -5.18
C SER A 56 11.08 -16.06 -6.34
N GLY A 57 12.01 -16.30 -7.27
CA GLY A 57 11.78 -17.18 -8.42
C GLY A 57 10.78 -16.65 -9.45
N GLY A 58 10.55 -15.33 -9.47
CA GLY A 58 9.62 -14.70 -10.41
C GLY A 58 8.14 -14.78 -10.01
N HIS A 59 7.84 -15.18 -8.77
CA HIS A 59 6.46 -15.22 -8.26
C HIS A 59 5.97 -13.82 -7.91
N ASN A 60 5.33 -13.16 -8.87
CA ASN A 60 4.72 -11.85 -8.70
C ASN A 60 3.21 -12.00 -8.56
N VAL A 61 2.61 -11.29 -7.60
CA VAL A 61 1.17 -11.33 -7.34
C VAL A 61 0.64 -9.91 -7.20
N ALA A 62 -0.54 -9.66 -7.74
CA ALA A 62 -1.26 -8.40 -7.55
C ALA A 62 -2.72 -8.69 -7.15
N TRP A 63 -3.24 -7.92 -6.19
CA TRP A 63 -4.62 -7.98 -5.73
C TRP A 63 -5.22 -6.58 -5.70
N GLY A 64 -6.51 -6.48 -6.02
CA GLY A 64 -7.26 -5.23 -5.98
C GLY A 64 -8.49 -5.33 -5.09
N LEU A 65 -8.78 -4.24 -4.39
CA LEU A 65 -10.01 -4.07 -3.61
C LEU A 65 -10.70 -2.80 -4.09
N THR A 66 -11.98 -2.92 -4.45
CA THR A 66 -12.81 -1.78 -4.80
C THR A 66 -13.79 -1.50 -3.68
N SER A 67 -14.07 -0.22 -3.44
CA SER A 67 -15.28 0.13 -2.70
C SER A 67 -16.51 -0.24 -3.54
N PRO A 68 -17.65 -0.61 -2.92
CA PRO A 68 -18.92 -0.72 -3.62
C PRO A 68 -19.30 0.57 -4.38
#